data_AF-A0A7X7WQ57-F1
#
_entry.id   AF-A0A7X7WQ57-F1
#
_cell.length_a   1.000
_cell.length_b   1.000
_cell.length_c   1.000
_cell.angle_alpha   90.00
_cell.angle_beta   90.00
_cell.angle_gamma   90.00
#
_symmetry.space_group_name_H-M   'P 1'
#
loop_
_entity.id
_entity.type
_entity.pdbx_description
1 polymer ?
#
loop_
_entity_poly.entity_id
_entity_poly.type
_entity_poly.pdbx_seq_one_letter_code
_entity_poly.pdbx_strand_id
1 'polypeptide(L)'
;MSRPQLVLIALILFYSLTACRSDNNKNVPLAITPPMGWNSYDCYGHLVTENDVKANADYMAAHLKEYGWEYVVVDYLWYAEGLTSENIRFENPPQHIDEYGRLIPSPTLHPSSVNGKGFKPLADYVHAKGLKFGIHIMRGIPYQAIEKNTPVKGTNIKASEIANREDTCSWYQGLCGVDMTRPGAQEYYNSLLELYADWGVDFIKADDMSSPYHADEIEALQRAIRRTGRYIILSLSPGPTFIGNPRHVSTHAQMWRISGDFWDQWPKLRHQFDLCRMWAPFSGPGHWPDADMLPVGQLSIRTDIPELKPRRSQFTYEELKTMMTLWCMFRSPLMIGGNLPDMTPEELSLLTNKEALAINQRTTGNREIYRSGNTIVW
;
A
#
# COMPACT_ATOMS: atom_id res chain seq x y z
N MET A 1 -27.99 -78.95 27.67
CA MET A 1 -29.16 -78.15 28.08
C MET A 1 -28.66 -76.79 28.56
N SER A 2 -29.02 -75.75 27.79
CA SER A 2 -28.95 -74.30 28.01
C SER A 2 -28.10 -73.72 29.16
N ARG A 3 -26.99 -73.06 28.81
CA ARG A 3 -26.35 -72.01 29.61
C ARG A 3 -26.95 -70.64 29.22
N PRO A 4 -27.30 -69.76 30.18
CA PRO A 4 -27.85 -68.44 29.87
C PRO A 4 -26.74 -67.45 29.47
N GLN A 5 -27.03 -66.64 28.46
CA GLN A 5 -26.17 -65.56 27.96
C GLN A 5 -26.22 -64.37 28.94
N LEU A 6 -25.05 -63.95 29.45
CA LEU A 6 -24.89 -62.62 30.04
C LEU A 6 -24.71 -61.60 28.90
N VAL A 7 -25.64 -60.66 28.78
CA VAL A 7 -25.51 -59.48 27.93
C VAL A 7 -24.77 -58.40 28.73
N LEU A 8 -23.54 -58.10 28.32
CA LEU A 8 -22.74 -57.01 28.87
C LEU A 8 -23.09 -55.73 28.10
N ILE A 9 -23.82 -54.81 28.74
CA ILE A 9 -24.10 -53.48 28.19
C ILE A 9 -22.86 -52.61 28.43
N ALA A 10 -22.09 -52.32 27.37
CA ALA A 10 -21.01 -51.35 27.39
C ALA A 10 -21.57 -49.95 27.06
N LEU A 11 -21.69 -49.09 28.07
CA LEU A 11 -21.96 -47.66 27.92
C LEU A 11 -20.67 -46.96 27.45
N ILE A 12 -20.60 -46.61 26.17
CA ILE A 12 -19.53 -45.76 25.63
C ILE A 12 -19.97 -44.30 25.79
N LEU A 13 -19.42 -43.62 26.81
CA LEU A 13 -19.50 -42.17 26.98
C LEU A 13 -18.55 -41.51 25.95
N PHE A 14 -19.11 -40.99 24.86
CA PHE A 14 -18.41 -40.07 23.97
C PHE A 14 -18.27 -38.71 24.68
N TYR A 15 -17.14 -38.50 25.36
CA TYR A 15 -16.70 -37.15 25.71
C TYR A 15 -16.21 -36.47 24.43
N SER A 16 -17.04 -35.59 23.87
CA SER A 16 -16.61 -34.63 22.86
C SER A 16 -15.60 -33.68 23.49
N LEU A 17 -14.31 -33.95 23.28
CA LEU A 17 -13.23 -32.98 23.49
C LEU A 17 -13.40 -31.86 22.45
N THR A 18 -14.22 -30.86 22.78
CA THR A 18 -14.08 -29.53 22.18
C THR A 18 -12.76 -28.97 22.68
N ALA A 19 -11.69 -29.26 21.94
CA ALA A 19 -10.43 -28.56 22.08
C ALA A 19 -10.69 -27.08 21.76
N CYS A 20 -10.88 -26.28 22.80
CA CYS A 20 -10.81 -24.84 22.73
C CYS A 20 -9.39 -24.50 22.28
N ARG A 21 -9.21 -24.30 20.98
CA ARG A 21 -7.96 -23.82 20.40
C ARG A 21 -7.74 -22.42 20.95
N SER A 22 -6.93 -22.31 22.00
CA SER A 22 -6.45 -21.01 22.46
C SER A 22 -5.63 -20.42 21.31
N ASP A 23 -6.14 -19.36 20.68
CA ASP A 23 -5.39 -18.52 19.76
C ASP A 23 -4.20 -17.89 20.48
N ASN A 24 -3.11 -18.64 20.57
CA ASN A 24 -1.81 -18.18 21.05
C ASN A 24 -1.06 -17.34 19.99
N ASN A 25 -1.72 -16.91 18.91
CA ASN A 25 -1.13 -16.09 17.86
C ASN A 25 -1.29 -14.58 18.12
N LYS A 26 -1.33 -14.16 19.40
CA LYS A 26 -1.35 -12.75 19.77
C LYS A 26 0.10 -12.23 19.80
N ASN A 27 0.39 -11.26 18.94
CA ASN A 27 1.51 -10.32 18.97
C ASN A 27 2.72 -10.55 18.03
N VAL A 28 2.55 -11.13 16.84
CA VAL A 28 3.55 -10.93 15.77
C VAL A 28 3.14 -9.68 14.97
N PRO A 29 3.94 -8.59 14.95
CA PRO A 29 3.63 -7.43 14.13
C PRO A 29 3.51 -7.79 12.64
N LEU A 30 2.59 -7.14 11.92
CA LEU A 30 2.65 -7.11 10.45
C LEU A 30 3.93 -6.40 10.01
N ALA A 31 4.46 -6.68 8.81
CA ALA A 31 5.70 -6.10 8.30
C ALA A 31 6.91 -6.26 9.24
N ILE A 32 7.22 -7.49 9.67
CA ILE A 32 8.42 -7.76 10.51
C ILE A 32 9.72 -7.26 9.86
N THR A 33 9.76 -7.22 8.53
CA THR A 33 10.80 -6.55 7.74
C THR A 33 10.17 -5.48 6.85
N PRO A 34 10.95 -4.49 6.36
CA PRO A 34 10.44 -3.49 5.45
C PRO A 34 9.83 -4.14 4.21
N PRO A 35 8.61 -3.77 3.79
CA PRO A 35 8.00 -4.30 2.57
C PRO A 35 8.88 -4.09 1.34
N MET A 36 8.93 -5.11 0.47
CA MET A 36 9.65 -5.07 -0.82
C MET A 36 8.70 -5.38 -1.96
N GLY A 37 8.64 -4.53 -2.98
CA GLY A 37 7.71 -4.69 -4.09
C GLY A 37 7.94 -3.76 -5.27
N TRP A 38 6.89 -3.60 -6.06
CA TRP A 38 6.77 -2.74 -7.22
C TRP A 38 5.52 -1.89 -7.10
N ASN A 39 5.60 -0.64 -7.56
CA ASN A 39 4.51 0.31 -7.60
C ASN A 39 4.43 0.94 -8.99
N SER A 40 3.22 1.08 -9.53
CA SER A 40 3.03 1.53 -10.91
C SER A 40 3.25 3.03 -11.15
N TYR A 41 3.34 3.86 -10.12
CA TYR A 41 3.26 5.31 -10.26
C TYR A 41 4.38 5.89 -11.14
N ASP A 42 5.65 5.60 -10.84
CA ASP A 42 6.75 6.26 -11.55
C ASP A 42 6.80 5.89 -13.04
N CYS A 43 6.35 4.68 -13.41
CA CYS A 43 6.33 4.21 -14.80
C CYS A 43 5.02 4.51 -15.54
N TYR A 44 3.87 4.52 -14.87
CA TYR A 44 2.56 4.60 -15.52
C TYR A 44 1.63 5.71 -15.02
N GLY A 45 1.99 6.46 -13.97
CA GLY A 45 1.09 7.40 -13.31
C GLY A 45 -0.24 6.69 -12.96
N HIS A 46 -1.36 7.28 -13.38
CA HIS A 46 -2.68 6.66 -13.28
C HIS A 46 -3.11 5.81 -14.47
N LEU A 47 -2.27 5.70 -15.50
CA LEU A 47 -2.58 5.02 -16.77
C LEU A 47 -2.11 3.56 -16.80
N VAL A 48 -1.89 2.97 -15.63
CA VAL A 48 -1.54 1.55 -15.53
C VAL A 48 -2.73 0.69 -15.93
N THR A 49 -2.50 -0.29 -16.80
CA THR A 49 -3.52 -1.26 -17.22
C THR A 49 -3.28 -2.60 -16.54
N GLU A 50 -4.30 -3.45 -16.52
CA GLU A 50 -4.18 -4.82 -16.02
C GLU A 50 -3.05 -5.60 -16.70
N ASN A 51 -2.79 -5.39 -17.99
CA ASN A 51 -1.72 -6.07 -18.70
C ASN A 51 -0.34 -5.62 -18.22
N ASP A 52 -0.14 -4.33 -17.90
CA ASP A 52 1.13 -3.85 -17.34
C ASP A 52 1.38 -4.42 -15.96
N VAL A 53 0.33 -4.46 -15.11
CA VAL A 53 0.41 -5.06 -13.77
C VAL A 53 0.79 -6.53 -13.88
N LYS A 54 0.15 -7.28 -14.80
CA LYS A 54 0.46 -8.70 -15.04
C LYS A 54 1.89 -8.89 -15.51
N ALA A 55 2.37 -8.07 -16.45
CA ALA A 55 3.73 -8.14 -16.96
C ALA A 55 4.78 -7.87 -15.87
N ASN A 56 4.55 -6.87 -15.01
CA ASN A 56 5.43 -6.58 -13.87
C ASN A 56 5.38 -7.70 -12.81
N ALA A 57 4.20 -8.27 -12.54
CA ALA A 57 4.06 -9.42 -11.66
C ALA A 57 4.76 -10.68 -12.20
N ASP A 58 4.65 -10.95 -13.51
CA ASP A 58 5.35 -12.03 -14.19
C ASP A 58 6.87 -11.89 -14.06
N TYR A 59 7.39 -10.70 -14.35
CA TYR A 59 8.81 -10.40 -14.22
C TYR A 59 9.30 -10.56 -12.77
N MET A 60 8.57 -9.99 -11.81
CA MET A 60 8.94 -10.10 -10.39
C MET A 60 8.97 -11.56 -9.94
N ALA A 61 7.95 -12.35 -10.31
CA ALA A 61 7.89 -13.76 -9.97
C ALA A 61 9.07 -14.56 -10.55
N ALA A 62 9.50 -14.24 -11.77
CA ALA A 62 10.57 -14.94 -12.46
C ALA A 62 11.98 -14.53 -12.00
N HIS A 63 12.18 -13.26 -11.60
CA HIS A 63 13.54 -12.70 -11.43
C HIS A 63 13.84 -12.14 -10.05
N LEU A 64 12.82 -11.72 -9.29
CA LEU A 64 13.00 -10.94 -8.07
C LEU A 64 12.46 -11.64 -6.82
N LYS A 65 11.46 -12.51 -6.96
CA LYS A 65 10.80 -13.18 -5.83
C LYS A 65 11.77 -13.93 -4.91
N GLU A 66 12.80 -14.60 -5.45
CA GLU A 66 13.80 -15.30 -4.64
C GLU A 66 14.63 -14.36 -3.73
N TYR A 67 14.65 -13.06 -4.04
CA TYR A 67 15.37 -12.03 -3.30
C TYR A 67 14.46 -11.30 -2.29
N GLY A 68 13.18 -11.67 -2.19
CA GLY A 68 12.23 -11.14 -1.21
C GLY A 68 11.24 -10.10 -1.74
N TRP A 69 11.32 -9.73 -3.02
CA TRP A 69 10.34 -8.83 -3.65
C TRP A 69 9.00 -9.54 -3.82
N GLU A 70 7.93 -9.00 -3.23
CA GLU A 70 6.65 -9.71 -3.17
C GLU A 70 5.41 -8.86 -3.43
N TYR A 71 5.42 -7.54 -3.21
CA TYR A 71 4.21 -6.70 -3.41
C TYR A 71 4.11 -6.16 -4.83
N VAL A 72 2.94 -6.28 -5.45
CA VAL A 72 2.59 -5.66 -6.73
C VAL A 72 1.47 -4.65 -6.48
N VAL A 73 1.80 -3.35 -6.50
CA VAL A 73 0.90 -2.27 -6.08
C VAL A 73 0.40 -1.47 -7.28
N VAL A 74 -0.93 -1.46 -7.46
CA VAL A 74 -1.61 -0.61 -8.45
C VAL A 74 -1.79 0.78 -7.85
N ASP A 75 -1.05 1.73 -8.38
CA ASP A 75 -1.08 3.12 -7.93
C ASP A 75 -2.09 3.96 -8.73
N TYR A 76 -2.09 5.25 -8.44
CA TYR A 76 -3.26 6.07 -8.22
C TYR A 76 -4.31 6.09 -9.36
N LEU A 77 -5.60 6.27 -9.00
CA LEU A 77 -6.76 6.45 -9.90
C LEU A 77 -7.18 5.26 -10.76
N TRP A 78 -6.90 4.03 -10.32
CA TRP A 78 -7.44 2.81 -10.95
C TRP A 78 -8.98 2.77 -11.08
N TYR A 79 -9.70 3.62 -10.35
CA TYR A 79 -11.16 3.78 -10.38
C TYR A 79 -11.66 4.90 -11.32
N ALA A 80 -10.77 5.65 -11.97
CA ALA A 80 -11.16 6.77 -12.81
C ALA A 80 -10.79 6.53 -14.28
N GLU A 81 -11.46 7.23 -15.20
CA GLU A 81 -11.19 7.16 -16.62
C GLU A 81 -11.33 8.54 -17.28
N GLY A 82 -10.60 8.74 -18.39
CA GLY A 82 -10.60 10.02 -19.11
C GLY A 82 -9.97 11.18 -18.33
N LEU A 83 -9.25 10.90 -17.25
CA LEU A 83 -8.54 11.92 -16.49
C LEU A 83 -7.27 12.34 -17.21
N THR A 84 -7.05 13.65 -17.25
CA THR A 84 -5.89 14.34 -17.82
C THR A 84 -5.33 15.31 -16.79
N SER A 85 -4.11 15.80 -17.02
CA SER A 85 -3.50 16.84 -16.20
C SER A 85 -4.35 18.11 -16.08
N GLU A 86 -5.24 18.35 -17.04
CA GLU A 86 -6.13 19.50 -17.05
C GLU A 86 -7.34 19.27 -16.14
N ASN A 87 -7.95 18.08 -16.17
CA ASN A 87 -9.22 17.81 -15.51
C ASN A 87 -9.10 17.07 -14.16
N ILE A 88 -7.92 16.54 -13.81
CA ILE A 88 -7.70 15.81 -12.56
C ILE A 88 -7.93 16.68 -11.32
N ARG A 89 -7.86 18.00 -11.49
CA ARG A 89 -8.13 19.01 -10.45
C ARG A 89 -9.52 19.62 -10.54
N PHE A 90 -10.37 19.16 -11.45
CA PHE A 90 -11.76 19.61 -11.49
C PHE A 90 -12.52 18.98 -10.33
N GLU A 91 -13.45 19.74 -9.78
CA GLU A 91 -14.36 19.24 -8.75
C GLU A 91 -15.13 18.04 -9.30
N ASN A 92 -15.11 16.93 -8.54
CA ASN A 92 -15.82 15.70 -8.86
C ASN A 92 -15.55 15.15 -10.28
N PRO A 93 -14.28 14.81 -10.61
CA PRO A 93 -13.94 14.27 -11.89
C PRO A 93 -14.57 12.87 -12.06
N PRO A 94 -14.79 12.38 -13.30
CA PRO A 94 -15.42 11.08 -13.53
C PRO A 94 -14.70 9.92 -12.82
N GLN A 95 -15.47 9.16 -12.04
CA GLN A 95 -15.03 8.00 -11.28
C GLN A 95 -16.07 6.88 -11.39
N HIS A 96 -15.63 5.66 -11.11
CA HIS A 96 -16.47 4.49 -10.96
C HIS A 96 -16.71 4.22 -9.47
N ILE A 97 -17.98 4.24 -9.07
CA ILE A 97 -18.44 3.87 -7.73
C ILE A 97 -19.52 2.79 -7.81
N ASP A 98 -19.59 1.94 -6.79
CA ASP A 98 -20.70 1.01 -6.60
C ASP A 98 -21.93 1.66 -5.95
N GLU A 99 -22.97 0.88 -5.69
CA GLU A 99 -24.21 1.36 -5.09
C GLU A 99 -24.08 1.87 -3.65
N TYR A 100 -22.95 1.60 -2.98
CA TYR A 100 -22.64 2.05 -1.62
C TYR A 100 -21.65 3.23 -1.59
N GLY A 101 -21.35 3.82 -2.76
CA GLY A 101 -20.42 4.94 -2.87
C GLY A 101 -18.95 4.55 -2.75
N ARG A 102 -18.62 3.26 -2.87
CA ARG A 102 -17.25 2.75 -2.80
C ARG A 102 -16.63 2.77 -4.19
N LEU A 103 -15.38 3.23 -4.30
CA LEU A 103 -14.65 3.26 -5.57
C LEU A 103 -14.38 1.84 -6.09
N ILE A 104 -14.63 1.61 -7.37
CA ILE A 104 -14.43 0.31 -8.06
C ILE A 104 -13.55 0.47 -9.30
N PRO A 105 -12.83 -0.58 -9.74
CA PRO A 105 -11.87 -0.44 -10.82
C PRO A 105 -12.51 -0.12 -12.16
N SER A 106 -11.90 0.82 -12.90
CA SER A 106 -12.27 1.13 -14.28
C SER A 106 -12.18 -0.14 -15.11
N PRO A 107 -13.27 -0.58 -15.78
CA PRO A 107 -13.23 -1.75 -16.65
C PRO A 107 -12.40 -1.50 -17.92
N THR A 108 -12.13 -0.24 -18.26
CA THR A 108 -11.26 0.13 -19.38
C THR A 108 -9.80 -0.16 -19.06
N LEU A 109 -9.33 0.21 -17.86
CA LEU A 109 -7.97 -0.06 -17.39
C LEU A 109 -7.80 -1.51 -16.90
N HIS A 110 -8.85 -2.06 -16.30
CA HIS A 110 -8.86 -3.38 -15.66
C HIS A 110 -10.03 -4.25 -16.15
N PRO A 111 -9.98 -4.80 -17.38
CA PRO A 111 -11.10 -5.51 -17.99
C PRO A 111 -11.62 -6.71 -17.22
N SER A 112 -10.80 -7.32 -16.35
CA SER A 112 -11.27 -8.43 -15.50
C SER A 112 -12.22 -8.00 -14.37
N SER A 113 -12.33 -6.68 -14.09
CA SER A 113 -13.13 -6.15 -12.98
C SER A 113 -14.64 -6.15 -13.21
N VAL A 114 -15.07 -6.33 -14.46
CA VAL A 114 -16.47 -6.29 -14.89
C VAL A 114 -17.37 -7.27 -14.12
N ASN A 115 -18.68 -7.01 -14.16
CA ASN A 115 -19.70 -7.84 -13.50
C ASN A 115 -19.49 -7.97 -11.98
N GLY A 116 -19.06 -6.88 -11.33
CA GLY A 116 -18.91 -6.81 -9.87
C GLY A 116 -17.71 -7.59 -9.32
N LYS A 117 -16.77 -8.02 -10.17
CA LYS A 117 -15.59 -8.78 -9.73
C LYS A 117 -14.52 -7.91 -9.06
N GLY A 118 -14.50 -6.62 -9.39
CA GLY A 118 -13.50 -5.68 -8.89
C GLY A 118 -12.08 -6.21 -9.10
N PHE A 119 -11.18 -6.02 -8.14
CA PHE A 119 -9.80 -6.49 -8.30
C PHE A 119 -9.58 -7.97 -8.04
N LYS A 120 -10.59 -8.74 -7.61
CA LYS A 120 -10.39 -10.13 -7.23
C LYS A 120 -9.65 -10.97 -8.30
N PRO A 121 -10.00 -10.91 -9.60
CA PRO A 121 -9.31 -11.70 -10.60
C PRO A 121 -7.83 -11.31 -10.81
N LEU A 122 -7.50 -10.02 -10.67
CA LEU A 122 -6.13 -9.53 -10.77
C LEU A 122 -5.32 -9.90 -9.52
N ALA A 123 -5.91 -9.77 -8.33
CA ALA A 123 -5.29 -10.22 -7.09
C ALA A 123 -5.06 -11.74 -7.10
N ASP A 124 -6.05 -12.54 -7.51
CA ASP A 124 -5.92 -14.00 -7.66
C ASP A 124 -4.78 -14.35 -8.64
N TYR A 125 -4.62 -13.59 -9.73
CA TYR A 125 -3.51 -13.77 -10.68
C TYR A 125 -2.14 -13.50 -10.03
N VAL A 126 -2.01 -12.42 -9.25
CA VAL A 126 -0.79 -12.07 -8.53
C VAL A 126 -0.48 -13.12 -7.45
N HIS A 127 -1.49 -13.55 -6.69
CA HIS A 127 -1.36 -14.60 -5.67
C HIS A 127 -0.98 -15.95 -6.26
N ALA A 128 -1.47 -16.31 -7.45
CA ALA A 128 -1.11 -17.55 -8.13
C ALA A 128 0.39 -17.61 -8.49
N LYS A 129 1.08 -16.46 -8.56
CA LYS A 129 2.55 -16.37 -8.71
C LYS A 129 3.29 -16.43 -7.37
N GLY A 130 2.55 -16.53 -6.27
CA GLY A 130 3.03 -16.41 -4.89
C GLY A 130 3.61 -15.02 -4.59
N LEU A 131 3.02 -13.99 -5.19
CA LEU A 131 3.22 -12.58 -4.86
C LEU A 131 2.01 -12.07 -4.06
N LYS A 132 2.05 -10.81 -3.62
CA LYS A 132 1.02 -10.12 -2.85
C LYS A 132 0.50 -8.92 -3.62
N PHE A 133 -0.79 -8.65 -3.51
CA PHE A 133 -1.48 -7.61 -4.28
C PHE A 133 -1.72 -6.36 -3.44
N GLY A 134 -1.41 -5.19 -3.98
CA GLY A 134 -1.63 -3.92 -3.32
C GLY A 134 -2.39 -2.93 -4.18
N ILE A 135 -3.08 -1.99 -3.52
CA ILE A 135 -3.76 -0.87 -4.18
C ILE A 135 -3.44 0.44 -3.48
N HIS A 136 -3.51 1.52 -4.24
CA HIS A 136 -3.59 2.88 -3.73
C HIS A 136 -5.04 3.24 -3.37
N ILE A 137 -5.25 4.08 -2.35
CA ILE A 137 -6.52 4.75 -2.11
C ILE A 137 -6.28 6.23 -1.79
N MET A 138 -7.24 7.08 -2.12
CA MET A 138 -7.34 8.43 -1.55
C MET A 138 -8.08 8.36 -0.22
N ARG A 139 -7.69 9.23 0.73
CA ARG A 139 -8.50 9.52 1.90
C ARG A 139 -9.91 9.97 1.52
N GLY A 140 -10.88 9.56 2.32
CA GLY A 140 -12.19 10.17 2.36
C GLY A 140 -13.27 9.46 1.53
N ILE A 141 -14.25 10.24 1.08
CA ILE A 141 -15.45 9.79 0.36
C ILE A 141 -15.60 10.52 -0.99
N PRO A 142 -15.97 9.84 -2.09
CA PRO A 142 -16.17 10.47 -3.39
C PRO A 142 -17.26 11.54 -3.39
N TYR A 143 -17.01 12.68 -4.04
CA TYR A 143 -18.06 13.68 -4.28
C TYR A 143 -19.24 13.08 -5.05
N GLN A 144 -18.97 12.21 -6.02
CA GLN A 144 -19.99 11.47 -6.75
C GLN A 144 -20.90 10.62 -5.84
N ALA A 145 -20.37 10.05 -4.76
CA ALA A 145 -21.15 9.28 -3.79
C ALA A 145 -22.09 10.19 -2.98
N ILE A 146 -21.64 11.40 -2.68
CA ILE A 146 -22.41 12.44 -1.99
C ILE A 146 -23.53 12.97 -2.89
N GLU A 147 -23.23 13.30 -4.15
CA GLU A 147 -24.21 13.82 -5.11
C GLU A 147 -25.30 12.80 -5.43
N LYS A 148 -24.93 11.53 -5.62
CA LYS A 148 -25.89 10.43 -5.77
C LYS A 148 -26.57 10.04 -4.46
N ASN A 149 -26.14 10.63 -3.34
CA ASN A 149 -26.60 10.36 -1.99
C ASN A 149 -26.68 8.85 -1.67
N THR A 150 -25.62 8.14 -2.03
CA THR A 150 -25.52 6.69 -1.85
C THR A 150 -25.62 6.29 -0.37
N PRO A 151 -26.21 5.12 -0.05
CA PRO A 151 -26.23 4.61 1.32
C PRO A 151 -24.84 4.14 1.76
N VAL A 152 -24.50 4.38 3.03
CA VAL A 152 -23.37 3.71 3.66
C VAL A 152 -23.78 2.27 3.98
N LYS A 153 -23.07 1.29 3.41
CA LYS A 153 -23.38 -0.14 3.52
C LYS A 153 -23.59 -0.55 4.99
N GLY A 154 -24.70 -1.24 5.26
CA GLY A 154 -25.02 -1.75 6.60
C GLY A 154 -25.62 -0.72 7.56
N THR A 155 -25.99 0.47 7.07
CA THR A 155 -26.59 1.54 7.88
C THR A 155 -27.78 2.18 7.14
N ASN A 156 -28.53 3.04 7.84
CA ASN A 156 -29.53 3.93 7.23
C ASN A 156 -28.95 5.31 6.86
N ILE A 157 -27.65 5.52 7.06
CA ILE A 157 -26.93 6.78 6.85
C ILE A 157 -26.56 6.91 5.38
N LYS A 158 -26.59 8.14 4.86
CA LYS A 158 -26.18 8.49 3.51
C LYS A 158 -24.79 9.10 3.47
N ALA A 159 -24.13 9.00 2.33
CA ALA A 159 -22.81 9.59 2.08
C ALA A 159 -22.73 11.08 2.48
N SER A 160 -23.79 11.85 2.21
CA SER A 160 -23.85 13.28 2.55
C SER A 160 -23.88 13.59 4.04
N GLU A 161 -24.28 12.64 4.89
CA GLU A 161 -24.41 12.83 6.34
C GLU A 161 -23.08 12.63 7.08
N ILE A 162 -22.09 11.99 6.42
CA ILE A 162 -20.76 11.71 6.98
C ILE A 162 -19.65 12.49 6.26
N ALA A 163 -19.96 13.22 5.20
CA ALA A 163 -18.96 13.94 4.42
C ALA A 163 -18.53 15.25 5.09
N ASN A 164 -17.22 15.47 5.19
CA ASN A 164 -16.63 16.76 5.54
C ASN A 164 -16.13 17.47 4.27
N ARG A 165 -17.02 18.25 3.63
CA ARG A 165 -16.73 18.95 2.37
C ARG A 165 -15.67 20.06 2.49
N GLU A 166 -15.40 20.55 3.69
CA GLU A 166 -14.37 21.56 3.93
C GLU A 166 -12.97 20.94 3.99
N ASP A 167 -12.90 19.66 4.31
CA ASP A 167 -11.66 18.90 4.36
C ASP A 167 -11.35 18.29 2.99
N THR A 168 -10.41 18.91 2.28
CA THR A 168 -10.13 18.64 0.86
C THR A 168 -8.67 18.30 0.63
N CYS A 169 -8.40 17.58 -0.45
CA CYS A 169 -7.05 17.34 -0.94
C CYS A 169 -6.63 18.46 -1.90
N SER A 170 -5.45 19.06 -1.67
CA SER A 170 -5.00 20.23 -2.44
C SER A 170 -4.58 19.91 -3.88
N TRP A 171 -4.36 18.64 -4.20
CA TRP A 171 -3.85 18.18 -5.49
C TRP A 171 -4.80 17.24 -6.22
N TYR A 172 -5.89 16.81 -5.59
CA TYR A 172 -6.97 16.05 -6.22
C TYR A 172 -8.34 16.40 -5.65
N GLN A 173 -9.30 16.72 -6.52
CA GLN A 173 -10.64 17.21 -6.11
C GLN A 173 -11.76 16.20 -6.29
N GLY A 174 -11.45 14.89 -6.30
CA GLY A 174 -12.47 13.85 -6.47
C GLY A 174 -13.06 13.29 -5.18
N LEU A 175 -12.42 13.51 -4.03
CA LEU A 175 -12.90 13.09 -2.71
C LEU A 175 -12.81 14.28 -1.74
N CYS A 176 -13.59 14.20 -0.67
CA CYS A 176 -13.40 15.01 0.54
C CYS A 176 -13.32 14.12 1.78
N GLY A 177 -12.90 14.69 2.91
CA GLY A 177 -12.77 13.97 4.16
C GLY A 177 -14.08 13.35 4.65
N VAL A 178 -13.96 12.35 5.52
CA VAL A 178 -15.09 11.79 6.25
C VAL A 178 -15.08 12.38 7.67
N ASP A 179 -16.18 13.00 8.08
CA ASP A 179 -16.36 13.48 9.45
C ASP A 179 -16.49 12.28 10.40
N MET A 180 -15.36 11.87 10.97
CA MET A 180 -15.27 10.71 11.84
C MET A 180 -16.06 10.85 13.15
N THR A 181 -16.64 12.02 13.43
CA THR A 181 -17.56 12.23 14.58
C THR A 181 -19.00 11.79 14.28
N ARG A 182 -19.34 11.53 13.01
CA ARG A 182 -20.70 11.19 12.60
C ARG A 182 -21.00 9.69 12.73
N PRO A 183 -22.24 9.33 13.13
CA PRO A 183 -22.72 7.95 12.98
C PRO A 183 -22.61 7.49 11.52
N GLY A 184 -22.12 6.28 11.28
CA GLY A 184 -21.93 5.75 9.92
C GLY A 184 -20.53 5.99 9.32
N ALA A 185 -19.74 6.92 9.86
CA ALA A 185 -18.41 7.24 9.32
C ALA A 185 -17.45 6.04 9.41
N GLN A 186 -17.39 5.37 10.56
CA GLN A 186 -16.57 4.16 10.73
C GLN A 186 -17.10 3.00 9.90
N GLU A 187 -18.42 2.88 9.73
CA GLU A 187 -19.07 1.87 8.89
C GLU A 187 -18.73 2.05 7.41
N TYR A 188 -18.58 3.29 6.94
CA TYR A 188 -18.10 3.56 5.59
C TYR A 188 -16.69 3.00 5.38
N TYR A 189 -15.73 3.35 6.23
CA TYR A 189 -14.38 2.77 6.18
C TYR A 189 -14.39 1.24 6.34
N ASN A 190 -15.20 0.70 7.23
CA ASN A 190 -15.38 -0.75 7.38
C ASN A 190 -15.85 -1.41 6.08
N SER A 191 -16.74 -0.76 5.33
CA SER A 191 -17.30 -1.28 4.07
C SER A 191 -16.32 -1.23 2.90
N LEU A 192 -15.41 -0.25 2.90
CA LEU A 192 -14.28 -0.19 1.96
C LEU A 192 -13.35 -1.38 2.21
N LEU A 193 -13.01 -1.63 3.48
CA LEU A 193 -12.03 -2.65 3.81
C LEU A 193 -12.59 -4.06 3.70
N GLU A 194 -13.90 -4.23 3.90
CA GLU A 194 -14.62 -5.46 3.51
C GLU A 194 -14.46 -5.73 2.00
N LEU A 195 -14.69 -4.72 1.14
CA LEU A 195 -14.54 -4.85 -0.31
C LEU A 195 -13.11 -5.23 -0.71
N TYR A 196 -12.12 -4.56 -0.13
CA TYR A 196 -10.71 -4.80 -0.46
C TYR A 196 -10.24 -6.16 0.04
N ALA A 197 -10.74 -6.62 1.21
CA ALA A 197 -10.49 -7.96 1.70
C ALA A 197 -11.13 -9.03 0.81
N ASP A 198 -12.36 -8.82 0.32
CA ASP A 198 -13.03 -9.73 -0.62
C ASP A 198 -12.29 -9.85 -1.96
N TRP A 199 -11.65 -8.76 -2.41
CA TRP A 199 -10.76 -8.79 -3.56
C TRP A 199 -9.41 -9.47 -3.29
N GLY A 200 -9.04 -9.69 -2.03
CA GLY A 200 -7.75 -10.28 -1.68
C GLY A 200 -6.60 -9.27 -1.61
N VAL A 201 -6.85 -7.99 -1.35
CA VAL A 201 -5.79 -6.99 -1.16
C VAL A 201 -4.93 -7.31 0.07
N ASP A 202 -3.60 -7.23 -0.06
CA ASP A 202 -2.60 -7.47 1.00
C ASP A 202 -1.89 -6.17 1.44
N PHE A 203 -2.01 -5.10 0.66
CA PHE A 203 -1.29 -3.85 0.86
C PHE A 203 -2.14 -2.66 0.42
N ILE A 204 -2.23 -1.62 1.26
CA ILE A 204 -2.91 -0.37 0.94
C ILE A 204 -1.92 0.78 1.12
N LYS A 205 -1.72 1.57 0.06
CA LYS A 205 -1.12 2.91 0.13
C LYS A 205 -2.24 3.94 0.20
N ALA A 206 -2.39 4.60 1.34
CA ALA A 206 -3.40 5.64 1.54
C ALA A 206 -2.77 7.02 1.42
N ASP A 207 -3.15 7.74 0.36
CA ASP A 207 -2.75 9.11 0.09
C ASP A 207 -3.68 10.13 0.74
N ASP A 208 -3.20 11.37 0.81
CA ASP A 208 -3.85 12.49 1.50
C ASP A 208 -4.10 12.19 2.98
N MET A 209 -3.23 11.38 3.60
CA MET A 209 -3.32 11.01 5.02
C MET A 209 -2.25 11.66 5.88
N SER A 210 -1.03 11.82 5.35
CA SER A 210 0.15 12.18 6.14
C SER A 210 0.59 13.64 6.06
N SER A 211 0.23 14.35 4.98
CA SER A 211 0.49 15.78 4.82
C SER A 211 -0.63 16.45 3.99
N PRO A 212 -1.61 17.14 4.61
CA PRO A 212 -1.78 17.32 6.05
C PRO A 212 -2.06 16.00 6.80
N TYR A 213 -1.87 16.00 8.12
CA TYR A 213 -1.93 14.77 8.94
C TYR A 213 -3.34 14.51 9.48
N HIS A 214 -4.05 13.52 8.94
CA HIS A 214 -5.45 13.18 9.26
C HIS A 214 -5.52 12.02 10.27
N ALA A 215 -5.23 12.30 11.54
CA ALA A 215 -5.09 11.28 12.58
C ALA A 215 -6.35 10.41 12.75
N ASP A 216 -7.53 11.01 12.74
CA ASP A 216 -8.82 10.36 12.91
C ASP A 216 -9.16 9.38 11.78
N GLU A 217 -8.93 9.78 10.53
CA GLU A 217 -9.14 8.91 9.36
C GLU A 217 -8.06 7.81 9.25
N ILE A 218 -6.81 8.09 9.65
CA ILE A 218 -5.76 7.06 9.79
C ILE A 218 -6.20 5.99 10.79
N GLU A 219 -6.69 6.39 11.96
CA GLU A 219 -7.18 5.46 12.97
C GLU A 219 -8.41 4.67 12.47
N ALA A 220 -9.33 5.33 11.78
CA ALA A 220 -10.53 4.70 11.22
C ALA A 220 -10.18 3.62 10.21
N LEU A 221 -9.25 3.93 9.30
CA LEU A 221 -8.71 3.01 8.31
C LEU A 221 -8.01 1.82 8.98
N GLN A 222 -7.18 2.07 10.00
CA GLN A 222 -6.50 1.00 10.74
C GLN A 222 -7.48 0.08 11.48
N ARG A 223 -8.53 0.64 12.12
CA ARG A 223 -9.60 -0.15 12.75
C ARG A 223 -10.35 -0.99 11.73
N ALA A 224 -10.67 -0.41 10.57
CA ALA A 224 -11.34 -1.09 9.48
C ALA A 224 -10.51 -2.25 8.93
N ILE A 225 -9.19 -2.07 8.73
CA ILE A 225 -8.25 -3.15 8.34
C ILE A 225 -8.30 -4.28 9.36
N ARG A 226 -8.14 -3.98 10.66
CA ARG A 226 -8.15 -4.99 11.73
C ARG A 226 -9.46 -5.79 11.76
N ARG A 227 -10.59 -5.13 11.49
CA ARG A 227 -11.93 -5.76 11.47
C ARG A 227 -12.07 -6.82 10.37
N THR A 228 -11.36 -6.70 9.25
CA THR A 228 -11.43 -7.69 8.16
C THR A 228 -10.91 -9.06 8.55
N GLY A 229 -10.02 -9.14 9.55
CA GLY A 229 -9.27 -10.36 9.87
C GLY A 229 -8.20 -10.76 8.84
N ARG A 230 -8.06 -9.99 7.74
CA ARG A 230 -7.02 -10.18 6.72
C ARG A 230 -5.77 -9.37 7.08
N TYR A 231 -4.60 -9.91 6.80
CA TYR A 231 -3.34 -9.19 6.94
C TYR A 231 -3.16 -8.22 5.77
N ILE A 232 -3.40 -6.94 6.04
CA ILE A 232 -3.23 -5.85 5.07
C ILE A 232 -2.20 -4.87 5.63
N ILE A 233 -1.13 -4.64 4.88
CA ILE A 233 -0.11 -3.64 5.20
C ILE A 233 -0.69 -2.25 4.94
N LEU A 234 -0.56 -1.34 5.90
CA LEU A 234 -0.92 0.07 5.71
C LEU A 234 0.31 0.94 5.49
N SER A 235 0.35 1.59 4.33
CA SER A 235 1.31 2.61 3.92
C SER A 235 0.63 3.97 3.87
N LEU A 236 1.21 5.00 4.48
CA LEU A 236 0.66 6.36 4.49
C LEU A 236 1.47 7.33 3.63
N SER A 237 0.76 8.21 2.93
CA SER A 237 1.31 9.13 1.95
C SER A 237 0.37 10.35 1.76
N PRO A 238 0.80 11.42 1.07
CA PRO A 238 2.19 11.77 0.82
C PRO A 238 2.88 12.27 2.10
N GLY A 239 4.21 12.38 2.04
CA GLY A 239 4.96 13.12 3.04
C GLY A 239 5.13 14.60 2.66
N PRO A 240 5.88 15.37 3.46
CA PRO A 240 6.62 14.90 4.63
C PRO A 240 5.69 14.67 5.83
N THR A 241 5.65 13.44 6.34
CA THR A 241 4.96 13.15 7.61
C THR A 241 5.54 14.04 8.71
N PHE A 242 4.69 14.65 9.52
CA PHE A 242 5.15 15.54 10.58
C PHE A 242 5.90 14.77 11.68
N ILE A 243 7.18 15.10 11.87
CA ILE A 243 8.07 14.47 12.86
C ILE A 243 7.60 14.63 14.31
N GLY A 244 6.65 15.53 14.60
CA GLY A 244 6.08 15.71 15.94
C GLY A 244 5.12 14.59 16.38
N ASN A 245 4.67 13.72 15.47
CA ASN A 245 3.74 12.62 15.77
C ASN A 245 4.32 11.21 15.54
N PRO A 246 5.60 10.92 15.86
CA PRO A 246 6.26 9.69 15.41
C PRO A 246 5.68 8.45 16.12
N ARG A 247 5.21 8.59 17.36
CA ARG A 247 4.53 7.53 18.11
C ARG A 247 3.15 7.20 17.54
N HIS A 248 2.40 8.22 17.08
CA HIS A 248 1.08 7.96 16.51
C HIS A 248 1.21 7.21 15.21
N VAL A 249 2.05 7.69 14.29
CA VAL A 249 2.18 7.05 12.97
C VAL A 249 2.72 5.62 13.08
N SER A 250 3.72 5.37 13.94
CA SER A 250 4.29 4.04 14.16
C SER A 250 3.36 3.03 14.84
N THR A 251 2.26 3.48 15.47
CA THR A 251 1.27 2.58 16.08
C THR A 251 0.06 2.32 15.18
N HIS A 252 -0.10 3.11 14.11
CA HIS A 252 -1.26 3.04 13.23
C HIS A 252 -0.93 2.62 11.79
N ALA A 253 0.32 2.69 11.35
CA ALA A 253 0.73 2.26 10.02
C ALA A 253 2.01 1.41 10.04
N GLN A 254 2.15 0.53 9.05
CA GLN A 254 3.36 -0.26 8.84
C GLN A 254 4.44 0.53 8.12
N MET A 255 4.06 1.53 7.33
CA MET A 255 5.01 2.47 6.72
C MET A 255 4.39 3.84 6.45
N TRP A 256 5.21 4.89 6.41
CA TRP A 256 4.75 6.27 6.17
C TRP A 256 5.84 7.12 5.51
N ARG A 257 5.44 7.90 4.51
CA ARG A 257 6.34 8.73 3.70
C ARG A 257 7.01 9.84 4.51
N ILE A 258 8.35 9.86 4.51
CA ILE A 258 9.15 10.88 5.23
C ILE A 258 9.40 12.14 4.40
N SER A 259 9.15 12.07 3.09
CA SER A 259 9.34 13.14 2.11
C SER A 259 8.09 13.34 1.26
N GLY A 260 7.98 14.51 0.60
CA GLY A 260 7.18 14.61 -0.62
C GLY A 260 7.70 13.67 -1.72
N ASP A 261 7.05 13.63 -2.88
CA ASP A 261 7.34 12.62 -3.92
C ASP A 261 8.82 12.64 -4.33
N PHE A 262 9.44 11.47 -4.23
CA PHE A 262 10.81 11.22 -4.57
C PHE A 262 10.92 10.90 -6.06
N TRP A 263 11.92 11.49 -6.70
CA TRP A 263 12.19 11.34 -8.12
C TRP A 263 13.70 11.33 -8.35
N ASP A 264 14.09 10.96 -9.57
CA ASP A 264 15.45 10.82 -10.10
C ASP A 264 16.22 12.15 -10.21
N GLN A 265 16.35 12.87 -9.08
CA GLN A 265 17.02 14.16 -8.98
C GLN A 265 17.98 14.19 -7.79
N TRP A 266 19.27 14.50 -8.04
CA TRP A 266 20.29 14.54 -7.00
C TRP A 266 19.92 15.37 -5.76
N PRO A 267 19.33 16.59 -5.88
CA PRO A 267 18.91 17.36 -4.71
C PRO A 267 17.91 16.62 -3.81
N LYS A 268 17.00 15.82 -4.39
CA LYS A 268 16.06 14.99 -3.63
C LYS A 268 16.80 13.85 -2.91
N LEU A 269 17.69 13.14 -3.61
CA LEU A 269 18.50 12.07 -3.00
C LEU A 269 19.37 12.61 -1.85
N ARG A 270 20.03 13.74 -2.06
CA ARG A 270 20.82 14.41 -1.02
C ARG A 270 19.98 14.77 0.20
N HIS A 271 18.76 15.27 0.00
CA HIS A 271 17.86 15.63 1.09
C HIS A 271 17.40 14.40 1.90
N GLN A 272 17.27 13.22 1.27
CA GLN A 272 16.88 12.00 1.97
C GLN A 272 17.87 11.60 3.07
N PHE A 273 19.15 11.93 2.96
CA PHE A 273 20.10 11.69 4.05
C PHE A 273 19.70 12.41 5.34
N ASP A 274 19.15 13.62 5.25
CA ASP A 274 18.70 14.39 6.42
C ASP A 274 17.43 13.79 7.02
N LEU A 275 16.47 13.43 6.16
CA LEU A 275 15.20 12.85 6.57
C LEU A 275 15.37 11.45 7.16
N CYS A 276 16.17 10.59 6.52
CA CYS A 276 16.52 9.27 7.04
C CYS A 276 17.15 9.40 8.43
N ARG A 277 18.11 10.30 8.62
CA ARG A 277 18.76 10.52 9.91
C ARG A 277 17.75 10.92 11.00
N MET A 278 16.80 11.80 10.66
CA MET A 278 15.75 12.23 11.58
C MET A 278 14.80 11.09 11.97
N TRP A 279 14.45 10.22 11.03
CA TRP A 279 13.46 9.17 11.21
C TRP A 279 14.02 7.82 11.70
N ALA A 280 15.34 7.60 11.60
CA ALA A 280 15.98 6.34 11.97
C ALA A 280 15.64 5.83 13.38
N PRO A 281 15.54 6.70 14.42
CA PRO A 281 15.14 6.25 15.77
C PRO A 281 13.73 5.64 15.87
N PHE A 282 12.87 5.84 14.87
CA PHE A 282 11.48 5.37 14.85
C PHE A 282 11.27 4.18 13.90
N SER A 283 12.34 3.69 13.28
CA SER A 283 12.32 2.50 12.42
C SER A 283 12.42 1.22 13.25
N GLY A 284 11.57 0.23 12.96
CA GLY A 284 11.61 -1.06 13.65
C GLY A 284 10.58 -2.07 13.13
N PRO A 285 10.63 -3.32 13.61
CA PRO A 285 9.71 -4.38 13.20
C PRO A 285 8.25 -3.95 13.29
N GLY A 286 7.62 -3.86 12.12
CA GLY A 286 6.21 -3.50 11.94
C GLY A 286 5.88 -2.02 11.80
N HIS A 287 6.88 -1.14 11.75
CA HIS A 287 6.70 0.29 11.51
C HIS A 287 7.96 0.92 10.87
N TRP A 288 7.88 1.22 9.57
CA TRP A 288 9.02 1.61 8.74
C TRP A 288 8.81 3.01 8.15
N PRO A 289 9.57 4.03 8.59
CA PRO A 289 9.58 5.29 7.86
C PRO A 289 10.05 5.05 6.42
N ASP A 290 9.32 5.62 5.48
CA ASP A 290 9.43 5.33 4.06
C ASP A 290 10.11 6.47 3.30
N ALA A 291 11.29 6.18 2.75
CA ALA A 291 12.04 7.08 1.88
C ALA A 291 11.49 7.14 0.44
N ASP A 292 10.31 6.55 0.21
CA ASP A 292 9.56 6.52 -1.06
C ASP A 292 10.14 5.54 -2.08
N MET A 293 9.43 5.44 -3.20
CA MET A 293 9.72 4.53 -4.31
C MET A 293 11.12 4.75 -4.91
N LEU A 294 11.62 3.70 -5.55
CA LEU A 294 12.90 3.63 -6.21
C LEU A 294 12.71 3.95 -7.70
N PRO A 295 13.09 5.15 -8.18
CA PRO A 295 13.01 5.53 -9.60
C PRO A 295 14.14 4.85 -10.40
N VAL A 296 14.15 3.52 -10.43
CA VAL A 296 15.12 2.66 -11.13
C VAL A 296 14.48 2.13 -12.40
N GLY A 297 15.22 2.06 -13.51
CA GLY A 297 14.70 1.50 -14.76
C GLY A 297 13.97 2.51 -15.64
N GLN A 298 13.04 2.01 -16.45
CA GLN A 298 12.23 2.80 -17.36
C GLN A 298 11.04 3.45 -16.61
N LEU A 299 11.00 4.77 -16.61
CA LEU A 299 10.03 5.63 -15.94
C LEU A 299 9.16 6.39 -16.95
N SER A 300 8.00 6.85 -16.50
CA SER A 300 7.07 7.72 -17.22
C SER A 300 6.73 7.21 -18.63
N ILE A 301 6.61 5.90 -18.81
CA ILE A 301 6.25 5.23 -20.08
C ILE A 301 4.89 5.74 -20.55
N ARG A 302 3.94 5.84 -19.62
CA ARG A 302 2.67 6.53 -19.80
C ARG A 302 2.40 7.39 -18.58
N THR A 303 2.06 8.65 -18.80
CA THR A 303 1.65 9.58 -17.75
C THR A 303 0.95 10.74 -18.45
N ASP A 304 0.01 11.38 -17.76
CA ASP A 304 -0.60 12.63 -18.20
C ASP A 304 0.15 13.86 -17.68
N ILE A 305 1.17 13.69 -16.83
CA ILE A 305 1.98 14.79 -16.31
C ILE A 305 2.79 15.41 -17.47
N PRO A 306 2.49 16.66 -17.89
CA PRO A 306 3.01 17.22 -19.15
C PRO A 306 4.54 17.29 -19.21
N GLU A 307 5.18 17.50 -18.07
CA GLU A 307 6.64 17.66 -17.93
C GLU A 307 7.38 16.33 -17.97
N LEU A 308 6.70 15.20 -17.73
CA LEU A 308 7.31 13.88 -17.70
C LEU A 308 7.23 13.22 -19.08
N LYS A 309 8.41 12.82 -19.58
CA LYS A 309 8.55 12.05 -20.83
C LYS A 309 9.06 10.64 -20.50
N PRO A 310 8.74 9.63 -21.33
CA PRO A 310 9.32 8.30 -21.21
C PRO A 310 10.84 8.40 -21.21
N ARG A 311 11.46 7.90 -20.14
CA ARG A 311 12.91 7.95 -19.96
C ARG A 311 13.37 6.79 -19.08
N ARG A 312 14.65 6.46 -19.16
CA ARG A 312 15.32 5.74 -18.08
C ARG A 312 15.63 6.72 -16.95
N SER A 313 15.78 6.24 -15.72
CA SER A 313 16.19 7.08 -14.57
C SER A 313 17.31 8.04 -14.94
N GLN A 314 17.20 9.30 -14.51
CA GLN A 314 18.24 10.31 -14.70
C GLN A 314 19.40 10.15 -13.71
N PHE A 315 19.26 9.32 -12.68
CA PHE A 315 20.39 9.01 -11.82
C PHE A 315 21.47 8.27 -12.59
N THR A 316 22.71 8.72 -12.41
CA THR A 316 23.89 7.93 -12.77
C THR A 316 23.91 6.61 -11.97
N TYR A 317 24.67 5.62 -12.44
CA TYR A 317 24.80 4.36 -11.71
C TYR A 317 25.35 4.54 -10.29
N GLU A 318 26.24 5.52 -10.07
CA GLU A 318 26.73 5.86 -8.72
C GLU A 318 25.65 6.46 -7.82
N GLU A 319 24.76 7.27 -8.36
CA GLU A 319 23.61 7.82 -7.63
C GLU A 319 22.58 6.73 -7.32
N LEU A 320 22.33 5.81 -8.25
CA LEU A 320 21.48 4.64 -8.00
C LEU A 320 22.04 3.74 -6.89
N LYS A 321 23.35 3.47 -6.91
CA LYS A 321 24.03 2.76 -5.82
C LYS A 321 23.96 3.53 -4.50
N THR A 322 24.13 4.85 -4.53
CA THR A 322 24.04 5.71 -3.34
C THR A 322 22.64 5.63 -2.73
N MET A 323 21.59 5.71 -3.56
CA MET A 323 20.19 5.55 -3.16
C MET A 323 19.95 4.18 -2.55
N MET A 324 20.26 3.09 -3.27
CA MET A 324 20.06 1.72 -2.76
C MET A 324 20.82 1.48 -1.45
N THR A 325 22.04 2.02 -1.34
CA THR A 325 22.84 1.92 -0.11
C THR A 325 22.15 2.63 1.06
N LEU A 326 21.68 3.87 0.87
CA LEU A 326 20.96 4.60 1.91
C LEU A 326 19.64 3.91 2.29
N TRP A 327 18.81 3.49 1.33
CA TRP A 327 17.54 2.81 1.61
C TRP A 327 17.76 1.50 2.37
N CYS A 328 18.79 0.73 2.01
CA CYS A 328 19.14 -0.50 2.71
C CYS A 328 19.66 -0.24 4.12
N MET A 329 20.61 0.69 4.29
CA MET A 329 21.13 1.06 5.61
C MET A 329 20.05 1.66 6.49
N PHE A 330 19.15 2.49 5.96
CA PHE A 330 18.05 3.08 6.71
C PHE A 330 16.93 2.09 7.04
N ARG A 331 16.87 0.97 6.31
CA ARG A 331 15.76 0.00 6.33
C ARG A 331 14.44 0.60 5.85
N SER A 332 14.49 1.43 4.80
CA SER A 332 13.27 1.86 4.09
C SER A 332 12.56 0.66 3.47
N PRO A 333 11.22 0.67 3.34
CA PRO A 333 10.55 -0.15 2.34
C PRO A 333 11.20 0.07 0.96
N LEU A 334 11.25 -0.98 0.15
CA LEU A 334 11.84 -0.97 -1.18
C LEU A 334 10.74 -1.19 -2.22
N MET A 335 10.25 -0.11 -2.84
CA MET A 335 9.21 -0.19 -3.87
C MET A 335 9.78 0.27 -5.21
N ILE A 336 9.96 -0.65 -6.16
CA ILE A 336 10.46 -0.33 -7.50
C ILE A 336 9.40 0.46 -8.26
N GLY A 337 9.76 1.65 -8.76
CA GLY A 337 8.85 2.51 -9.54
C GLY A 337 8.92 2.28 -11.05
N GLY A 338 10.03 1.76 -11.57
CA GLY A 338 10.19 1.54 -13.01
C GLY A 338 9.54 0.27 -13.53
N ASN A 339 9.35 0.23 -14.85
CA ASN A 339 8.81 -0.94 -15.53
C ASN A 339 9.82 -2.10 -15.54
N LEU A 340 9.48 -3.17 -14.82
CA LEU A 340 10.36 -4.31 -14.59
C LEU A 340 10.78 -5.06 -15.87
N PRO A 341 9.88 -5.32 -16.85
CA PRO A 341 10.25 -5.94 -18.12
C PRO A 341 11.35 -5.21 -18.92
N ASP A 342 11.55 -3.91 -18.69
CA ASP A 342 12.53 -3.08 -19.40
C ASP A 342 13.85 -2.86 -18.61
N MET A 343 14.05 -3.61 -17.52
CA MET A 343 15.26 -3.52 -16.70
C MET A 343 16.49 -4.02 -17.46
N THR A 344 17.59 -3.27 -17.38
CA THR A 344 18.90 -3.71 -17.87
C THR A 344 19.57 -4.66 -16.87
N PRO A 345 20.59 -5.43 -17.27
CA PRO A 345 21.37 -6.24 -16.32
C PRO A 345 22.00 -5.43 -15.20
N GLU A 346 22.44 -4.20 -15.49
CA GLU A 346 23.05 -3.30 -14.51
C GLU A 346 22.04 -2.85 -13.45
N GLU A 347 20.83 -2.47 -13.86
CA GLU A 347 19.74 -2.10 -12.94
C GLU A 347 19.25 -3.29 -12.13
N LEU A 348 19.09 -4.45 -12.78
CA LEU A 348 18.70 -5.69 -12.10
C LEU A 348 19.73 -6.09 -11.04
N SER A 349 21.02 -5.83 -11.27
CA SER A 349 22.08 -6.13 -10.29
C SER A 349 21.92 -5.36 -8.97
N LEU A 350 21.35 -4.16 -9.00
CA LEU A 350 21.04 -3.38 -7.80
C LEU A 350 19.93 -4.03 -6.98
N LEU A 351 18.95 -4.63 -7.65
CA LEU A 351 17.76 -5.25 -7.05
C LEU A 351 17.99 -6.69 -6.60
N THR A 352 19.10 -7.31 -7.01
CA THR A 352 19.44 -8.71 -6.74
C THR A 352 20.70 -8.86 -5.87
N ASN A 353 21.28 -7.76 -5.38
CA ASN A 353 22.40 -7.80 -4.46
C ASN A 353 21.97 -8.32 -3.08
N LYS A 354 22.21 -9.62 -2.82
CA LYS A 354 21.83 -10.29 -1.56
C LYS A 354 22.45 -9.67 -0.31
N GLU A 355 23.65 -9.09 -0.40
CA GLU A 355 24.31 -8.47 0.74
C GLU A 355 23.63 -7.15 1.12
N ALA A 356 23.37 -6.28 0.13
CA ALA A 356 22.65 -5.03 0.34
C ALA A 356 21.23 -5.29 0.88
N LEU A 357 20.51 -6.25 0.30
CA LEU A 357 19.18 -6.63 0.77
C LEU A 357 19.20 -7.24 2.17
N ALA A 358 20.25 -7.99 2.54
CA ALA A 358 20.40 -8.51 3.88
C ALA A 358 20.56 -7.39 4.92
N ILE A 359 21.19 -6.26 4.56
CA ILE A 359 21.22 -5.06 5.43
C ILE A 359 19.79 -4.59 5.68
N ASN A 360 19.02 -4.33 4.62
CA ASN A 360 17.63 -3.88 4.73
C ASN A 360 16.73 -4.84 5.53
N GLN A 361 16.89 -6.15 5.31
CA GLN A 361 15.95 -7.16 5.82
C GLN A 361 16.35 -7.72 7.19
N ARG A 362 17.62 -7.63 7.62
CA ARG A 362 18.10 -8.36 8.81
C ARG A 362 18.81 -7.53 9.88
N THR A 363 19.35 -6.35 9.57
CA THR A 363 20.13 -5.59 10.57
C THR A 363 19.26 -4.81 11.54
N THR A 364 19.81 -4.38 12.67
CA THR A 364 19.09 -3.55 13.65
C THR A 364 19.99 -2.43 14.17
N GLY A 365 19.40 -1.36 14.70
CA GLY A 365 20.17 -0.25 15.29
C GLY A 365 20.89 0.63 14.26
N ASN A 366 20.42 0.59 13.01
CA ASN A 366 20.90 1.37 11.89
C ASN A 366 20.75 2.89 12.16
N ARG A 367 21.84 3.66 12.00
CA ARG A 367 21.86 5.09 12.32
C ARG A 367 23.07 5.77 11.71
N GLU A 368 22.96 7.05 11.38
CA GLU A 368 24.14 7.87 11.07
C GLU A 368 25.12 7.89 12.26
N ILE A 369 26.40 7.60 12.02
CA ILE A 369 27.46 7.61 13.03
C ILE A 369 28.43 8.80 12.88
N TYR A 370 28.51 9.37 11.67
CA TYR A 370 29.39 10.50 11.41
C TYR A 370 28.86 11.36 10.25
N ARG A 371 29.00 12.67 10.39
CA ARG A 371 28.75 13.63 9.32
C ARG A 371 29.70 14.82 9.43
N SER A 372 30.40 15.11 8.34
CA SER A 372 31.21 16.31 8.18
C SER A 372 31.17 16.80 6.73
N GLY A 373 30.57 17.96 6.51
CA GLY A 373 30.31 18.47 5.17
C GLY A 373 29.49 17.48 4.34
N ASN A 374 30.03 17.04 3.21
CA ASN A 374 29.39 16.07 2.31
C ASN A 374 29.79 14.62 2.60
N THR A 375 30.58 14.36 3.64
CA THR A 375 30.96 13.00 4.05
C THR A 375 29.99 12.54 5.14
N ILE A 376 29.24 11.48 4.85
CA ILE A 376 28.25 10.88 5.75
C ILE A 376 28.57 9.39 5.89
N VAL A 377 28.55 8.88 7.13
CA VAL A 377 28.72 7.46 7.44
C VAL A 377 27.55 7.00 8.31
N TRP A 378 26.96 5.88 7.91
CA TRP A 378 25.82 5.21 8.54
C TRP A 378 26.22 3.85 9.13
#